data_AF-A0A1X1ZG63-F1
#
_entry.id   AF-A0A1X1ZG63-F1
#
_cell.length_a   1.000
_cell.length_b   1.000
_cell.length_c   1.000
_cell.angle_alpha   90.00
_cell.angle_beta   90.00
_cell.angle_gamma   90.00
#
_symmetry.space_group_name_H-M   'P 1'
#
loop_
_entity.id
_entity.type
_entity.pdbx_description
1 polymer ?
#
loop_
_entity_poly.entity_id
_entity_poly.type
_entity_poly.pdbx_seq_one_letter_code
_entity_poly.pdbx_strand_id
1 'polypeptide(L)'
;MPRVRAEAAARAQAGLYQFLTDREESAHQDWVGSVHGGNGSYPRSRRLAALRAGRPVACAVYELPMWARPAGTPPPPRSRAEWSRECDVAVGRFVTVFADDRVVLKAVDGAPTPLDEFLDL
;
A
#
# COMPACT_ATOMS: atom_id res chain seq x y z
N MET A 1 -11.17 -23.86 -15.34
CA MET A 1 -9.81 -23.64 -14.77
C MET A 1 -9.55 -22.24 -14.14
N PRO A 2 -10.50 -21.53 -13.48
CA PRO A 2 -10.20 -20.25 -12.81
C PRO A 2 -9.76 -20.39 -11.34
N ARG A 3 -10.22 -21.43 -10.63
CA ARG A 3 -9.98 -21.62 -9.17
C ARG A 3 -8.49 -21.78 -8.82
N VAL A 4 -7.76 -22.58 -9.58
CA VAL A 4 -6.32 -22.84 -9.36
C VAL A 4 -5.46 -21.58 -9.57
N ARG A 5 -5.83 -20.70 -10.51
CA ARG A 5 -5.11 -19.43 -10.73
C ARG A 5 -5.31 -18.44 -9.59
N ALA A 6 -6.51 -18.39 -9.02
CA ALA A 6 -6.82 -17.53 -7.88
C ALA A 6 -6.08 -17.98 -6.60
N GLU A 7 -6.03 -19.29 -6.33
CA GLU A 7 -5.30 -19.84 -5.18
C GLU A 7 -3.78 -19.63 -5.26
N ALA A 8 -3.20 -19.76 -6.46
CA ALA A 8 -1.78 -19.49 -6.68
C ALA A 8 -1.44 -18.01 -6.51
N ALA A 9 -2.29 -17.10 -7.01
CA ALA A 9 -2.13 -15.66 -6.82
C ALA A 9 -2.27 -15.26 -5.34
N ALA A 10 -3.23 -15.84 -4.62
CA ALA A 10 -3.42 -15.60 -3.19
C ALA A 10 -2.20 -16.08 -2.36
N ARG A 11 -1.63 -17.26 -2.68
CA ARG A 11 -0.40 -17.73 -2.02
C ARG A 11 0.82 -16.86 -2.28
N ALA A 12 0.92 -16.26 -3.47
CA ALA A 12 2.00 -15.33 -3.79
C ALA A 12 1.89 -14.02 -3.00
N GLN A 13 0.71 -13.68 -2.49
CA GLN A 13 0.43 -12.45 -1.76
C GLN A 13 0.30 -12.65 -0.24
N ALA A 14 0.45 -13.89 0.25
CA ALA A 14 0.28 -14.22 1.66
C ALA A 14 1.19 -13.39 2.58
N GLY A 15 0.61 -12.84 3.64
CA GLY A 15 1.28 -12.00 4.64
C GLY A 15 1.47 -10.54 4.24
N LEU A 16 0.92 -10.11 3.09
CA LEU A 16 1.03 -8.73 2.63
C LEU A 16 0.31 -7.75 3.56
N TYR A 17 -0.89 -8.09 4.00
CA TYR A 17 -1.67 -7.21 4.87
C TYR A 17 -0.98 -7.04 6.24
N GLN A 18 -0.43 -8.15 6.78
CA GLN A 18 0.36 -8.10 8.01
C GLN A 18 1.61 -7.24 7.82
N PHE A 19 2.34 -7.43 6.72
CA PHE A 19 3.51 -6.61 6.39
C PHE A 19 3.20 -5.11 6.35
N LEU A 20 2.08 -4.73 5.71
CA LEU A 20 1.64 -3.32 5.67
C LEU A 20 1.28 -2.80 7.06
N THR A 21 0.61 -3.62 7.86
CA THR A 21 0.27 -3.29 9.25
C THR A 21 1.52 -3.03 10.08
N ASP A 22 2.48 -3.98 10.08
CA ASP A 22 3.72 -3.87 10.85
C ASP A 22 4.55 -2.65 10.43
N ARG A 23 4.65 -2.41 9.12
CA ARG A 23 5.37 -1.26 8.57
C ARG A 23 4.75 0.07 9.00
N GLU A 24 3.43 0.19 8.92
CA GLU A 24 2.72 1.43 9.25
C GLU A 24 2.73 1.68 10.78
N GLU A 25 2.63 0.63 11.59
CA GLU A 25 2.81 0.71 13.05
C GLU A 25 4.21 1.19 13.41
N SER A 26 5.25 0.65 12.77
CA SER A 26 6.64 1.10 12.97
C SER A 26 6.80 2.58 12.59
N ALA A 27 6.28 2.99 11.43
CA ALA A 27 6.36 4.38 10.99
C ALA A 27 5.60 5.35 11.91
N HIS A 28 4.48 4.90 12.49
CA HIS A 28 3.77 5.65 13.50
C HIS A 28 4.57 5.79 14.80
N GLN A 29 5.20 4.72 15.28
CA GLN A 29 6.07 4.76 16.47
C GLN A 29 7.25 5.70 16.26
N ASP A 30 7.91 5.64 15.10
CA ASP A 30 9.01 6.56 14.74
C ASP A 30 8.53 8.02 14.71
N TRP A 31 7.34 8.26 14.15
CA TRP A 31 6.74 9.59 14.11
C TRP A 31 6.42 10.12 15.52
N VAL A 32 5.83 9.29 16.39
CA VAL A 32 5.54 9.64 17.79
C VAL A 32 6.83 9.99 18.55
N GLY A 33 7.92 9.26 18.29
CA GLY A 33 9.24 9.53 18.86
C GLY A 33 9.97 10.73 18.27
N SER A 34 9.49 11.30 17.17
CA SER A 34 10.12 12.43 16.47
C SER A 34 9.65 13.80 17.02
N VAL A 35 10.36 14.87 16.65
CA VAL A 35 9.95 16.25 16.95
C VAL A 35 8.57 16.62 16.39
N HIS A 36 8.11 15.93 15.35
CA HIS A 36 6.80 16.13 14.74
C HIS A 36 5.67 15.46 15.53
N GLY A 37 5.99 14.41 16.30
CA GLY A 37 5.05 13.64 17.10
C GLY A 37 4.38 14.43 18.22
N GLY A 38 5.11 15.39 18.80
CA GLY A 38 4.61 16.20 19.91
C GLY A 38 3.61 17.29 19.54
N ASN A 39 3.50 17.66 18.25
CA ASN A 39 2.81 18.88 17.81
C ASN A 39 1.77 18.66 16.70
N GLY A 40 1.54 17.43 16.25
CA GLY A 40 0.68 17.16 15.10
C GLY A 40 -0.13 15.88 15.25
N SER A 41 -0.81 15.51 14.17
CA SER A 41 -1.38 14.18 13.98
C SER A 41 -0.53 13.40 13.00
N TYR A 42 -0.44 12.08 13.18
CA TYR A 42 0.24 11.23 12.22
C TYR A 42 -0.42 11.35 10.83
N PRO A 43 0.33 11.69 9.76
CA PRO A 43 -0.23 11.97 8.43
C PRO A 43 -1.08 10.84 7.84
N ARG A 44 -0.81 9.60 8.23
CA ARG A 44 -1.49 8.39 7.71
C ARG A 44 -2.39 7.72 8.75
N SER A 45 -2.88 8.49 9.72
CA SER A 45 -3.71 7.99 10.83
C SER A 45 -4.93 7.19 10.38
N ARG A 46 -5.63 7.61 9.31
CA ARG A 46 -6.78 6.89 8.75
C ARG A 46 -6.40 5.53 8.16
N ARG A 47 -5.28 5.46 7.44
CA ARG A 47 -4.77 4.19 6.90
C ARG A 47 -4.42 3.23 8.02
N LEU A 48 -3.68 3.70 9.03
CA LEU A 48 -3.33 2.89 10.19
C LEU A 48 -4.57 2.40 10.94
N ALA A 49 -5.58 3.25 11.13
CA ALA A 49 -6.85 2.86 11.74
C ALA A 49 -7.59 1.78 10.92
N ALA A 50 -7.59 1.90 9.58
CA ALA A 50 -8.17 0.89 8.71
C ALA A 50 -7.41 -0.45 8.77
N LEU A 51 -6.07 -0.43 8.81
CA LEU A 51 -5.23 -1.62 8.98
C LEU A 51 -5.53 -2.34 10.29
N ARG A 52 -5.56 -1.60 11.42
CA ARG A 52 -5.92 -2.15 12.74
C ARG A 52 -7.32 -2.75 12.77
N ALA A 53 -8.24 -2.19 12.01
CA ALA A 53 -9.63 -2.65 11.92
C ALA A 53 -9.84 -3.81 10.93
N GLY A 54 -8.78 -4.33 10.29
CA GLY A 54 -8.92 -5.37 9.26
C GLY A 54 -9.68 -4.90 8.01
N ARG A 55 -9.73 -3.59 7.77
CA ARG A 55 -10.42 -2.99 6.61
C ARG A 55 -9.50 -2.93 5.38
N PRO A 56 -10.06 -2.97 4.16
CA PRO A 56 -9.26 -2.78 2.95
C PRO A 56 -8.60 -1.40 2.93
N VAL A 57 -7.37 -1.34 2.43
CA VAL A 57 -6.61 -0.09 2.29
C VAL A 57 -6.11 0.09 0.87
N ALA A 58 -6.17 1.33 0.37
CA ALA A 58 -5.61 1.66 -0.93
C ALA A 58 -4.17 2.17 -0.75
N CYS A 59 -3.25 1.61 -1.52
CA CYS A 59 -1.83 1.98 -1.53
C CYS A 59 -1.39 2.21 -2.98
N ALA A 60 -0.31 2.94 -3.17
CA ALA A 60 0.35 2.99 -4.48
C ALA A 60 1.20 1.73 -4.69
N VAL A 61 1.38 1.30 -5.94
CA VAL A 61 2.16 0.07 -6.22
C VAL A 61 3.61 0.14 -5.73
N TYR A 62 4.25 1.32 -5.74
CA TYR A 62 5.60 1.45 -5.15
C TYR A 62 5.66 1.11 -3.67
N GLU A 63 4.56 1.28 -2.93
CA GLU A 63 4.52 1.00 -1.50
C GLU A 63 4.52 -0.49 -1.22
N LEU A 64 4.16 -1.33 -2.19
CA LEU A 64 4.16 -2.77 -2.06
C LEU A 64 5.58 -3.35 -2.23
N PRO A 65 5.93 -4.39 -1.44
CA PRO A 65 7.18 -5.13 -1.64
C PRO A 65 7.13 -5.85 -3.00
N MET A 66 8.29 -6.05 -3.63
CA MET A 66 8.36 -6.52 -5.03
C MET A 66 7.60 -7.83 -5.27
N TRP A 67 7.59 -8.75 -4.31
CA TRP A 67 6.91 -10.05 -4.41
C TRP A 67 5.38 -9.93 -4.44
N ALA A 68 4.82 -8.85 -3.88
CA ALA A 68 3.39 -8.60 -3.79
C ALA A 68 2.85 -7.71 -4.91
N ARG A 69 3.72 -7.19 -5.77
CA ARG A 69 3.30 -6.28 -6.84
C ARG A 69 2.46 -7.03 -7.88
N PRO A 70 1.36 -6.42 -8.38
CA PRO A 70 0.57 -7.02 -9.45
C PRO A 70 1.40 -7.38 -10.68
N ALA A 71 1.00 -8.45 -11.36
CA ALA A 71 1.64 -8.84 -12.62
C ALA A 71 1.53 -7.70 -13.65
N GLY A 72 2.63 -7.43 -14.36
CA GLY A 72 2.70 -6.34 -15.34
C GLY A 72 3.05 -4.98 -14.76
N THR A 73 3.27 -4.87 -13.44
CA THR A 73 3.94 -3.69 -12.88
C THR A 73 5.40 -3.68 -13.33
N PRO A 74 5.88 -2.58 -13.96
CA PRO A 74 7.28 -2.48 -14.33
C PRO A 74 8.17 -2.51 -13.08
N PRO A 75 9.39 -3.08 -13.17
CA PRO A 75 10.34 -3.01 -12.08
C PRO A 75 10.64 -1.54 -11.74
N PRO A 76 10.99 -1.22 -10.48
CA PRO A 76 11.41 0.13 -10.16
C PRO A 76 12.64 0.49 -11.02
N PRO A 77 12.68 1.69 -11.62
CA PRO A 77 13.82 2.12 -12.44
C PRO A 77 15.10 2.13 -11.60
N ARG A 78 16.23 1.78 -12.21
CA ARG A 78 17.52 1.65 -11.50
C ARG A 78 18.21 3.00 -11.34
N SER A 79 17.78 4.01 -12.10
CA SER A 79 18.32 5.36 -12.04
C SER A 79 17.24 6.39 -12.37
N ARG A 80 17.50 7.64 -12.00
CA ARG A 80 16.62 8.78 -12.35
C ARG A 80 16.52 9.00 -13.87
N ALA A 81 17.52 8.60 -14.64
CA ALA A 81 17.54 8.74 -16.09
C ALA A 81 16.65 7.70 -16.80
N GLU A 82 16.41 6.55 -16.18
CA GLU A 82 15.48 5.52 -16.65
C GLU A 82 14.02 5.83 -16.32
N TRP A 83 13.78 6.92 -15.58
CA TRP A 83 12.46 7.29 -15.11
C TRP A 83 11.63 7.87 -16.27
N SER A 84 10.74 7.05 -16.84
CA SER A 84 9.78 7.50 -17.83
C SER A 84 8.46 7.90 -17.17
N ARG A 85 7.68 8.75 -17.86
CA ARG A 85 6.31 9.09 -17.45
C ARG A 85 5.42 7.85 -17.31
N GLU A 86 5.66 6.83 -18.13
CA GLU A 86 4.93 5.56 -18.06
C GLU A 86 5.30 4.75 -16.82
N CYS A 87 6.57 4.75 -16.41
CA CYS A 87 7.02 4.17 -15.15
C CYS A 87 6.37 4.87 -13.96
N ASP A 88 6.34 6.21 -13.95
CA ASP A 88 5.66 7.00 -12.91
C ASP A 88 4.18 6.62 -12.79
N VAL A 89 3.47 6.62 -13.92
CA VAL A 89 2.04 6.31 -13.93
C VAL A 89 1.78 4.89 -13.48
N ALA A 90 2.58 3.90 -13.93
CA ALA A 90 2.36 2.49 -13.60
C ALA A 90 2.66 2.18 -12.13
N VAL A 91 3.68 2.81 -11.57
CA VAL A 91 4.13 2.63 -10.18
C VAL A 91 3.25 3.43 -9.21
N GLY A 92 2.72 4.57 -9.65
CA GLY A 92 1.75 5.39 -8.91
C GLY A 92 0.31 4.88 -8.97
N ARG A 93 0.01 3.79 -9.71
CA ARG A 93 -1.35 3.22 -9.73
C ARG A 93 -1.78 2.81 -8.32
N PHE A 94 -3.05 3.03 -8.02
CA PHE A 94 -3.63 2.56 -6.77
C PHE A 94 -4.00 1.08 -6.86
N VAL A 95 -3.71 0.38 -5.77
CA VAL A 95 -4.10 -1.00 -5.50
C VAL A 95 -4.78 -1.04 -4.16
N THR A 96 -5.84 -1.84 -4.05
CA THR A 96 -6.49 -2.12 -2.78
C THR A 96 -5.98 -3.44 -2.24
N VAL A 97 -5.51 -3.44 -1.00
CA VAL A 97 -5.10 -4.64 -0.27
C VAL A 97 -6.15 -4.95 0.79
N PHE A 98 -6.64 -6.18 0.79
CA PHE A 98 -7.64 -6.69 1.72
C PHE A 98 -6.97 -7.46 2.85
N ALA A 99 -7.68 -7.64 3.98
CA ALA A 99 -7.19 -8.39 5.14
C ALA A 99 -6.95 -9.89 4.86
N ASP A 100 -7.53 -10.42 3.77
CA ASP A 100 -7.29 -11.78 3.27
C ASP A 100 -6.11 -11.84 2.27
N ASP A 101 -5.22 -10.84 2.31
CA ASP A 101 -4.04 -10.67 1.44
C ASP A 101 -4.34 -10.47 -0.06
N ARG A 102 -5.62 -10.45 -0.45
CA ARG A 102 -6.00 -10.23 -1.83
C ARG A 102 -5.65 -8.80 -2.27
N VAL A 103 -5.04 -8.68 -3.46
CA VAL A 103 -4.75 -7.39 -4.09
C VAL A 103 -5.62 -7.17 -5.31
N VAL A 104 -6.28 -6.02 -5.38
CA VAL A 104 -7.09 -5.60 -6.53
C VAL A 104 -6.50 -4.33 -7.13
N LEU A 105 -6.37 -4.31 -8.46
CA LEU A 105 -6.02 -3.10 -9.21
C LEU A 105 -7.20 -2.12 -9.15
N LYS A 106 -6.95 -0.88 -8.68
CA LYS A 106 -7.89 0.22 -8.34
C LYS A 106 -8.22 0.32 -6.85
N ALA A 107 -8.55 1.55 -6.43
CA ALA A 107 -9.17 1.83 -5.15
C ALA A 107 -10.62 1.30 -5.15
N VAL A 108 -11.02 0.66 -4.05
CA VAL A 108 -12.41 0.24 -3.81
C VAL A 108 -13.09 1.27 -2.91
N ASP A 109 -14.37 1.53 -3.14
CA ASP A 109 -15.14 2.51 -2.36
C ASP A 109 -15.05 2.22 -0.85
N GLY A 110 -14.68 3.25 -0.08
CA GLY A 110 -14.55 3.18 1.37
C GLY A 110 -13.18 2.69 1.90
N ALA A 111 -12.22 2.38 1.03
CA ALA A 111 -10.82 2.19 1.42
C ALA A 111 -10.12 3.57 1.47
N PRO A 112 -9.42 3.93 2.56
CA PRO A 112 -8.67 5.18 2.61
C PRO A 112 -7.57 5.17 1.55
N THR A 113 -7.44 6.29 0.86
CA THR A 113 -6.48 6.50 -0.22
C THR A 113 -5.40 7.51 0.19
N PRO A 114 -4.23 7.52 -0.49
CA PRO A 114 -3.23 8.57 -0.31
C PRO A 114 -3.76 10.00 -0.49
N LEU A 115 -4.81 10.21 -1.27
CA LEU A 115 -5.45 11.52 -1.42
C LEU A 115 -6.21 11.94 -0.15
N ASP A 116 -6.84 10.99 0.55
CA ASP A 116 -7.53 11.26 1.81
C ASP A 116 -6.54 11.66 2.92
N GLU A 117 -5.29 11.19 2.83
CA GLU A 117 -4.19 11.56 3.72
C GLU A 117 -3.72 13.00 3.48
N PHE A 118 -3.81 13.51 2.25
CA PHE A 118 -3.44 14.89 1.91
C PHE A 118 -4.49 15.92 2.35
N LEU A 119 -5.75 15.51 2.48
CA LEU A 119 -6.85 16.42 2.87
C LEU A 119 -6.92 16.66 4.39
N ASP A 120 -6.22 15.85 5.18
CA ASP A 120 -6.18 15.92 6.64
C ASP A 120 -4.94 16.65 7.20
N LEU A 121 -4.02 17.08 6.31
CA LEU A 121 -2.80 17.84 6.63
C LEU A 121 -3.00 19.34 6.43
#